data_AF-A0A399INU7-F1
#
_entry.id   AF-A0A399INU7-F1
#
_cell.length_a   1.000
_cell.length_b   1.000
_cell.length_c   1.000
_cell.angle_alpha   90.00
_cell.angle_beta   90.00
_cell.angle_gamma   90.00
#
_symmetry.space_group_name_H-M   'P 1'
#
loop_
_entity.id
_entity.type
_entity.pdbx_description
1 polymer ?
#
loop_
_entity_poly.entity_id
_entity_poly.type
_entity_poly.pdbx_seq_one_letter_code
_entity_poly.pdbx_strand_id
1 'polypeptide(L)'
;MKKTFFGLIFGIILFSLIGYSNFADKIRTSFSDNIKYSGINMQEIKEDKVLNNLGEEIGKRGIVKYNPDKITEESLSNFYKDKIKNSGYDYYTLINEKDKTKGIVSVACINVLTYAEIDNNGYITRATKNFEVK
;
A
#
# COMPACT_ATOMS: atom_id res chain seq x y z
N MET A 1 -45.38 15.86 36.70
CA MET A 1 -44.76 15.60 35.38
C MET A 1 -43.27 15.28 35.59
N LYS A 2 -42.97 14.00 35.78
CA LYS A 2 -41.62 13.41 35.85
C LYS A 2 -41.65 12.28 34.81
N LYS A 3 -40.52 12.00 34.15
CA LYS A 3 -40.24 10.87 33.22
C LYS A 3 -40.19 11.17 31.71
N THR A 4 -39.40 12.13 31.24
CA THR A 4 -39.01 12.17 29.80
C THR A 4 -37.58 12.68 29.52
N PHE A 5 -36.73 12.92 30.53
CA PHE A 5 -35.40 13.52 30.31
C PHE A 5 -34.22 12.53 30.34
N PHE A 6 -34.44 11.25 30.64
CA PHE A 6 -33.34 10.27 30.76
C PHE A 6 -32.99 9.51 29.46
N GLY A 7 -33.82 9.59 28.41
CA GLY A 7 -33.59 8.85 27.16
C GLY A 7 -32.52 9.47 26.25
N LEU A 8 -32.35 10.80 26.28
CA LEU A 8 -31.48 11.51 25.34
C LEU A 8 -29.98 11.38 25.69
N ILE A 9 -29.65 11.29 26.99
CA ILE A 9 -28.26 11.16 27.47
C ILE A 9 -27.74 9.73 27.25
N PHE A 10 -28.61 8.71 27.35
CA PHE A 10 -28.20 7.31 27.17
C PHE A 10 -27.87 6.98 25.70
N GLY A 11 -28.53 7.64 24.74
CA GLY A 11 -28.23 7.48 23.31
C GLY A 11 -26.83 7.98 22.92
N ILE A 12 -26.40 9.13 23.48
CA ILE A 12 -25.08 9.71 23.17
C ILE A 12 -23.94 8.84 23.74
N ILE A 13 -24.13 8.25 24.93
CA ILE A 13 -23.13 7.37 25.54
C ILE A 13 -22.96 6.08 24.73
N LEU A 14 -24.04 5.45 24.24
CA LEU A 14 -23.94 4.27 23.39
C LEU A 14 -23.26 4.55 22.03
N PHE A 15 -23.55 5.69 21.39
CA PHE A 15 -22.87 6.06 20.14
C PHE A 15 -21.38 6.40 20.35
N SER A 16 -21.02 6.96 21.51
CA SER A 16 -19.62 7.25 21.85
C SER A 16 -18.78 5.98 22.03
N LEU A 17 -19.35 4.91 22.60
CA LEU A 17 -18.66 3.63 22.81
C LEU A 17 -18.40 2.87 21.50
N ILE A 18 -19.37 2.85 20.59
CA ILE A 18 -19.23 2.19 19.27
C ILE A 18 -18.29 2.98 18.35
N GLY A 19 -18.27 4.31 18.47
CA GLY A 19 -17.34 5.16 17.73
C GLY A 19 -15.88 5.03 18.22
N TYR A 20 -15.68 4.89 19.54
CA TYR A 20 -14.34 4.81 20.13
C TYR A 20 -13.60 3.52 19.78
N SER A 21 -14.29 2.38 19.78
CA SER A 21 -13.66 1.09 19.43
C SER A 21 -13.15 1.10 17.99
N ASN A 22 -13.98 1.53 17.04
CA ASN A 22 -13.61 1.65 15.63
C ASN A 22 -12.44 2.63 15.40
N PHE A 23 -12.36 3.72 16.17
CA PHE A 23 -11.25 4.68 16.09
C PHE A 23 -9.96 4.11 16.66
N ALA A 24 -10.03 3.48 17.83
CA ALA A 24 -8.88 2.83 18.46
C ALA A 24 -8.31 1.70 17.58
N ASP A 25 -9.17 0.90 16.96
CA ASP A 25 -8.76 -0.18 16.04
C ASP A 25 -8.09 0.36 14.77
N LYS A 26 -8.58 1.49 14.22
CA LYS A 26 -7.94 2.17 13.09
C LYS A 26 -6.54 2.69 13.45
N ILE A 27 -6.39 3.30 14.62
CA ILE A 27 -5.08 3.78 15.10
C ILE A 27 -4.13 2.60 15.30
N ARG A 28 -4.58 1.54 15.96
CA ARG A 28 -3.76 0.35 16.22
C ARG A 28 -3.30 -0.30 14.92
N THR A 29 -4.20 -0.46 13.97
CA THR A 29 -3.89 -1.02 12.64
C THR A 29 -2.90 -0.13 11.90
N SER A 30 -3.12 1.19 11.86
CA SER A 30 -2.19 2.12 11.22
C SER A 30 -0.80 2.11 11.87
N PHE A 31 -0.72 1.98 13.19
CA PHE A 31 0.57 1.90 13.90
C PHE A 31 1.30 0.59 13.58
N SER A 32 0.59 -0.54 13.62
CA SER A 32 1.12 -1.84 13.23
C SER A 32 1.61 -1.85 11.78
N ASP A 33 0.84 -1.25 10.87
CA ASP A 33 1.20 -1.16 9.45
C ASP A 33 2.42 -0.27 9.23
N ASN A 34 2.57 0.84 9.98
CA ASN A 34 3.76 1.69 9.91
C ASN A 34 5.05 0.96 10.32
N ILE A 35 4.96 0.00 11.25
CA ILE A 35 6.10 -0.83 11.64
C ILE A 35 6.34 -1.91 10.58
N LYS A 36 5.30 -2.65 10.21
CA LYS A 36 5.38 -3.80 9.31
C LYS A 36 5.83 -3.41 7.90
N TYR A 37 5.35 -2.28 7.40
CA TYR A 37 5.64 -1.74 6.06
C TYR A 37 6.47 -0.46 6.15
N SER A 38 7.43 -0.40 7.09
CA SER A 38 8.31 0.76 7.26
C SER A 38 8.84 1.27 5.92
N GLY A 39 8.67 2.57 5.70
CA GLY A 39 9.08 3.24 4.48
C GLY A 39 8.14 3.07 3.28
N ILE A 40 7.03 2.33 3.34
CA ILE A 40 6.06 2.20 2.23
C ILE A 40 4.80 2.99 2.57
N ASN A 41 4.33 3.84 1.64
CA ASN A 41 3.13 4.65 1.86
C ASN A 41 1.84 3.85 1.63
N MET A 42 1.42 3.12 2.66
CA MET A 42 0.24 2.26 2.63
C MET A 42 -1.10 3.00 2.42
N GLN A 43 -1.13 4.32 2.58
CA GLN A 43 -2.33 5.13 2.41
C GLN A 43 -2.57 5.53 0.95
N GLU A 44 -1.54 5.44 0.10
CA GLU A 44 -1.57 5.87 -1.31
C GLU A 44 -1.23 4.73 -2.28
N ILE A 45 -1.91 3.59 -2.16
CA ILE A 45 -1.87 2.55 -3.20
C ILE A 45 -2.82 2.97 -4.32
N LYS A 46 -2.27 3.22 -5.50
CA LYS A 46 -3.02 3.56 -6.72
C LYS A 46 -3.05 2.36 -7.65
N GLU A 47 -4.11 2.29 -8.44
CA GLU A 47 -4.25 1.35 -9.54
C GLU A 47 -4.09 2.11 -10.86
N ASP A 48 -3.40 1.50 -11.80
CA ASP A 48 -3.24 2.01 -13.16
C ASP A 48 -3.43 0.88 -14.19
N LYS A 49 -3.85 1.26 -15.39
CA LYS A 49 -4.06 0.30 -16.49
C LYS A 49 -2.73 0.03 -17.18
N VAL A 50 -2.52 -1.22 -17.55
CA VAL A 50 -1.43 -1.60 -18.46
C VAL A 50 -2.04 -1.69 -19.85
N LEU A 51 -1.54 -0.85 -20.77
CA LEU A 51 -2.03 -0.79 -22.14
C LEU A 51 -1.04 -1.44 -23.10
N ASN A 52 -1.53 -2.10 -24.15
CA ASN A 52 -0.71 -2.51 -25.27
C ASN A 52 -0.41 -1.34 -26.21
N ASN A 53 0.35 -1.59 -27.29
CA ASN A 53 0.70 -0.57 -28.29
C ASN A 53 -0.51 -0.02 -29.08
N LEU A 54 -1.66 -0.68 -28.99
CA LEU A 54 -2.93 -0.24 -29.59
C LEU A 54 -3.80 0.56 -28.60
N GLY A 55 -3.35 0.71 -27.35
CA GLY A 55 -4.09 1.40 -26.29
C GLY A 55 -5.13 0.52 -25.59
N GLU A 56 -5.15 -0.79 -25.83
CA GLU A 56 -6.09 -1.72 -25.20
C GLU A 56 -5.57 -2.16 -23.84
N GLU A 57 -6.46 -2.27 -22.85
CA GLU A 57 -6.14 -2.74 -21.50
C GLU A 57 -5.78 -4.24 -21.52
N ILE A 58 -4.53 -4.54 -21.19
CA ILE A 58 -3.99 -5.92 -21.13
C ILE A 58 -3.68 -6.36 -19.70
N GLY A 59 -3.91 -5.50 -18.72
CA GLY A 59 -3.61 -5.80 -17.33
C GLY A 59 -3.74 -4.61 -16.41
N LYS A 60 -3.43 -4.84 -15.15
CA LYS A 60 -3.49 -3.84 -14.09
C LYS A 60 -2.18 -3.75 -13.33
N ARG A 61 -1.88 -2.56 -12.84
CA ARG A 61 -0.68 -2.28 -12.07
C ARG A 61 -1.02 -1.60 -10.75
N GLY A 62 -0.45 -2.13 -9.67
CA GLY A 62 -0.37 -1.42 -8.39
C GLY A 62 0.79 -0.43 -8.36
N ILE A 63 0.55 0.78 -7.86
CA ILE A 63 1.57 1.83 -7.71
C ILE A 63 1.53 2.33 -6.27
N VAL A 64 2.68 2.39 -5.63
CA VAL A 64 2.82 2.96 -4.28
C VAL A 64 4.13 3.74 -4.19
N LYS A 65 4.24 4.69 -3.26
CA LYS A 65 5.50 5.39 -3.00
C LYS A 65 6.24 4.75 -1.84
N TYR A 66 7.56 4.86 -1.84
CA TYR A 66 8.39 4.49 -0.70
C TYR A 66 9.46 5.54 -0.38
N ASN A 67 9.80 5.63 0.91
CA ASN A 67 10.92 6.39 1.45
C ASN A 67 12.18 5.51 1.44
N PRO A 68 13.21 5.87 0.65
CA PRO A 68 14.41 5.05 0.52
C PRO A 68 15.29 5.01 1.79
N ASP A 69 15.14 5.96 2.71
CA ASP A 69 15.91 5.98 3.96
C ASP A 69 15.31 5.08 5.05
N LYS A 70 14.03 4.72 4.91
CA LYS A 70 13.26 3.99 5.93
C LYS A 70 12.89 2.57 5.54
N ILE A 71 12.91 2.27 4.25
CA ILE A 71 12.52 0.94 3.75
C ILE A 71 13.55 -0.11 4.13
N THR A 72 13.07 -1.29 4.51
CA THR A 72 13.90 -2.45 4.85
C THR A 72 13.55 -3.65 3.97
N GLU A 73 14.46 -4.62 3.87
CA GLU A 73 14.18 -5.89 3.17
C GLU A 73 13.04 -6.67 3.83
N GLU A 74 12.88 -6.58 5.16
CA GLU A 74 11.77 -7.17 5.89
C GLU A 74 10.43 -6.52 5.51
N SER A 75 10.37 -5.18 5.49
CA SER A 75 9.15 -4.46 5.08
C SER A 75 8.77 -4.73 3.64
N LEU A 76 9.75 -4.87 2.74
CA LEU A 76 9.53 -5.29 1.35
C LEU A 76 8.98 -6.72 1.25
N SER A 77 9.56 -7.66 2.00
CA SER A 77 9.09 -9.05 2.06
C SER A 77 7.65 -9.14 2.57
N ASN A 78 7.33 -8.42 3.65
CA ASN A 78 5.98 -8.33 4.19
C ASN A 78 5.02 -7.73 3.18
N PHE A 79 5.38 -6.60 2.57
CA PHE A 79 4.54 -5.95 1.56
C PHE A 79 4.27 -6.87 0.37
N TYR A 80 5.29 -7.59 -0.13
CA TYR A 80 5.09 -8.56 -1.21
C TYR A 80 4.07 -9.64 -0.81
N LYS A 81 4.26 -10.28 0.34
CA LYS A 81 3.43 -11.40 0.80
C LYS A 81 1.97 -10.97 1.00
N ASP A 82 1.75 -9.77 1.54
CA ASP A 82 0.42 -9.32 1.93
C ASP A 82 -0.31 -8.52 0.84
N LYS A 83 0.43 -7.85 -0.06
CA LYS A 83 -0.13 -6.86 -0.99
C LYS A 83 0.18 -7.11 -2.47
N ILE A 84 1.17 -7.96 -2.81
CA ILE A 84 1.57 -8.21 -4.20
C ILE A 84 1.18 -9.63 -4.64
N LYS A 85 1.65 -10.67 -3.93
CA LYS A 85 1.63 -12.08 -4.37
C LYS A 85 0.28 -12.58 -4.90
N ASN A 86 -0.83 -12.16 -4.27
CA ASN A 86 -2.18 -12.59 -4.62
C ASN A 86 -3.08 -11.39 -4.95
N SER A 87 -2.51 -10.27 -5.40
CA SER A 87 -3.24 -9.04 -5.67
C SER A 87 -4.10 -9.07 -6.94
N GLY A 88 -3.78 -9.98 -7.86
CA GLY A 88 -4.38 -10.00 -9.21
C GLY A 88 -3.82 -8.93 -10.15
N TYR A 89 -2.80 -8.17 -9.73
CA TYR A 89 -2.07 -7.26 -10.60
C TYR A 89 -1.05 -8.01 -11.46
N ASP A 90 -0.79 -7.48 -12.66
CA ASP A 90 0.26 -7.96 -13.55
C ASP A 90 1.62 -7.31 -13.22
N TYR A 91 1.58 -6.11 -12.63
CA TYR A 91 2.77 -5.37 -12.23
C TYR A 91 2.55 -4.68 -10.89
N TYR A 92 3.64 -4.47 -10.17
CA TYR A 92 3.64 -3.57 -9.02
C TYR A 92 4.88 -2.69 -9.05
N THR A 93 4.71 -1.37 -8.93
CA THR A 93 5.81 -0.41 -8.91
C THR A 93 5.79 0.40 -7.62
N LEU A 94 6.84 0.24 -6.80
CA LEU A 94 7.13 1.11 -5.67
C LEU A 94 8.03 2.25 -6.18
N ILE A 95 7.53 3.48 -6.22
CA ILE A 95 8.25 4.66 -6.71
C ILE A 95 9.00 5.33 -5.55
N ASN A 96 10.28 5.62 -5.74
CA ASN A 96 11.08 6.32 -4.74
C ASN A 96 10.59 7.78 -4.60
N GLU A 97 10.22 8.18 -3.37
CA GLU A 97 9.66 9.50 -3.12
C GLU A 97 10.64 10.66 -3.33
N LYS A 98 11.95 10.38 -3.24
CA LYS A 98 13.02 11.37 -3.44
C LYS A 98 13.49 11.47 -4.89
N ASP A 99 13.37 10.38 -5.65
CA ASP A 99 13.84 10.29 -7.03
C ASP A 99 12.87 9.42 -7.84
N LYS A 100 11.94 10.06 -8.55
CA LYS A 100 10.89 9.38 -9.31
C LYS A 100 11.43 8.56 -10.49
N THR A 101 12.70 8.71 -10.85
CA THR A 101 13.35 7.90 -11.88
C THR A 101 13.81 6.55 -11.34
N LYS A 102 13.63 6.28 -10.03
CA LYS A 102 13.99 5.02 -9.38
C LYS A 102 12.78 4.35 -8.76
N GLY A 103 12.77 3.02 -8.79
CA GLY A 103 11.74 2.23 -8.17
C GLY A 103 12.14 0.80 -7.84
N ILE A 104 11.22 0.10 -7.20
CA ILE A 104 11.27 -1.34 -6.95
C ILE A 104 10.07 -1.95 -7.66
N VAL A 105 10.31 -2.81 -8.64
CA VAL A 105 9.28 -3.33 -9.55
C VAL A 105 9.13 -4.83 -9.38
N SER A 106 7.89 -5.29 -9.21
CA SER A 106 7.52 -6.70 -9.30
C SER A 106 6.84 -6.93 -10.64
N VAL A 107 7.52 -7.64 -11.54
CA VAL A 107 7.00 -8.01 -12.86
C VAL A 107 6.24 -9.32 -12.73
N ALA A 108 5.02 -9.39 -13.30
CA ALA A 108 4.12 -10.55 -13.16
C ALA A 108 3.82 -10.94 -11.70
N CYS A 109 4.07 -10.02 -10.75
CA CYS A 109 3.90 -10.24 -9.31
C CYS A 109 4.57 -11.52 -8.77
N ILE A 110 5.67 -11.96 -9.40
CA ILE A 110 6.48 -13.10 -8.92
C ILE A 110 7.31 -12.72 -7.69
N ASN A 111 7.94 -13.71 -7.03
CA ASN A 111 8.71 -13.52 -5.80
C ASN A 111 10.06 -12.79 -5.99
N VAL A 112 10.21 -12.02 -7.07
CA VAL A 112 11.40 -11.22 -7.36
C VAL A 112 10.98 -9.76 -7.46
N LEU A 113 11.61 -8.93 -6.61
CA LEU A 113 11.50 -7.47 -6.64
C LEU A 113 12.77 -6.89 -7.27
N THR A 114 12.63 -6.10 -8.31
CA THR A 114 13.74 -5.51 -9.07
C THR A 114 13.92 -4.05 -8.70
N TYR A 115 15.04 -3.70 -8.07
CA TYR A 115 15.48 -2.32 -7.94
C TYR A 115 15.94 -1.83 -9.32
N ALA A 116 15.36 -0.75 -9.80
CA ALA A 116 15.56 -0.28 -11.17
C ALA A 116 15.46 1.23 -11.31
N GLU A 117 16.02 1.72 -12.41
CA GLU A 117 15.55 2.97 -13.02
C GLU A 117 14.26 2.70 -13.77
N ILE A 118 13.34 3.65 -13.69
CA ILE A 118 12.01 3.59 -14.26
C ILE A 118 11.70 4.82 -15.11
N ASP A 119 10.88 4.64 -16.13
CA ASP A 119 10.34 5.75 -16.93
C ASP A 119 9.20 6.49 -16.20
N ASN A 120 8.62 7.50 -16.85
CA ASN A 120 7.49 8.27 -16.29
C ASN A 120 6.23 7.42 -16.08
N ASN A 121 6.14 6.29 -16.77
CA ASN A 121 5.05 5.37 -16.56
C ASN A 121 5.36 4.47 -15.37
N GLY A 122 6.60 4.27 -14.93
CA GLY A 122 6.96 3.35 -13.85
C GLY A 122 7.35 1.96 -14.35
N TYR A 123 7.73 1.84 -15.63
CA TYR A 123 8.31 0.64 -16.23
C TYR A 123 9.83 0.67 -16.13
N ILE A 124 10.46 -0.51 -16.01
CA ILE A 124 11.91 -0.64 -15.90
C ILE A 124 12.60 -0.18 -17.18
N THR A 125 13.53 0.77 -17.06
CA THR A 125 14.47 1.14 -18.13
C THR A 125 15.84 0.52 -17.91
N ARG A 126 16.26 0.34 -16.65
CA ARG A 126 17.51 -0.32 -16.29
C ARG A 126 17.43 -1.02 -14.93
N ALA A 127 17.61 -2.34 -14.91
CA ALA A 127 17.68 -3.11 -13.68
C ALA A 127 19.03 -2.91 -12.96
N THR A 128 18.99 -2.81 -11.63
CA THR A 128 20.18 -2.61 -10.79
C THR A 128 20.44 -3.79 -9.85
N LYS A 129 19.42 -4.26 -9.14
CA LYS A 129 19.53 -5.37 -8.17
C LYS A 129 18.21 -6.13 -8.10
N ASN A 130 18.28 -7.45 -7.96
CA ASN A 130 17.12 -8.28 -7.63
C ASN A 130 17.10 -8.61 -6.13
N PHE A 131 15.90 -8.65 -5.56
CA PHE A 131 15.63 -9.13 -4.22
C PHE A 131 14.58 -10.23 -4.32
N GLU A 132 14.99 -11.46 -4.00
CA GLU A 132 14.10 -12.60 -3.98
C GLU A 132 13.43 -12.73 -2.60
N VAL A 133 12.11 -12.75 -2.60
CA VAL A 133 11.32 -12.95 -1.39
C VAL A 133 11.27 -14.44 -1.07
N LYS A 134 11.83 -14.81 0.08
CA LYS A 134 11.81 -16.16 0.64
C LYS A 134 10.48 -16.49 1.32
#